data_AF-F7VDR4-F1
#
_entry.id   AF-F7VDR4-F1
#
_cell.length_a   1.000
_cell.length_b   1.000
_cell.length_c   1.000
_cell.angle_alpha   90.00
_cell.angle_beta   90.00
_cell.angle_gamma   90.00
#
_symmetry.space_group_name_H-M   'P 1'
#
loop_
_entity.id
_entity.type
_entity.pdbx_description
1 polymer ?
#
loop_
_entity_poly.entity_id
_entity_poly.type
_entity_poly.pdbx_seq_one_letter_code
_entity_poly.pdbx_strand_id
1 'polypeptide(L)'
;MFLLLPLFLAACGGGWNGSVQCAPYAREHSAINLRGAAASWWNQARGQYARSSAPHQGDVLVFRSTRRLPSGHVSVVRKVENSRLVLVDHANWEPGRVTHKAPVEDVSPANDWTRVRVWWSPVHGLGKTVYPAYGFIEPIVMGSS
;
A
#
# COMPACT_ATOMS: atom_id res chain seq x y z
N MET A 1 -19.05 47.43 32.19
CA MET A 1 -17.76 46.72 32.20
C MET A 1 -18.02 45.26 32.59
N PHE A 2 -18.35 44.41 31.62
CA PHE A 2 -18.34 42.95 31.77
C PHE A 2 -17.57 42.40 30.57
N LEU A 3 -16.30 42.06 30.82
CA LEU A 3 -15.43 41.39 29.86
C LEU A 3 -15.81 39.91 29.81
N LEU A 4 -16.54 39.50 28.77
CA LEU A 4 -16.75 38.10 28.45
C LEU A 4 -15.56 37.62 27.60
N LEU A 5 -14.71 36.80 28.20
CA LEU A 5 -13.65 36.06 27.53
C LEU A 5 -14.28 34.96 26.66
N PRO A 6 -14.01 34.88 25.34
CA PRO A 6 -14.42 33.74 24.56
C PRO A 6 -13.46 32.58 24.80
N LEU A 7 -14.00 31.50 25.36
CA LEU A 7 -13.34 30.22 25.52
C LEU A 7 -13.12 29.62 24.11
N PHE A 8 -11.91 29.71 23.58
CA PHE A 8 -11.54 29.02 22.35
C PHE A 8 -11.40 27.51 22.63
N LEU A 9 -12.49 26.77 22.44
CA LEU A 9 -12.43 25.33 22.27
C LEU A 9 -11.73 25.02 20.95
N ALA A 10 -10.42 24.77 21.02
CA ALA A 10 -9.69 24.13 19.94
C ALA A 10 -10.17 22.68 19.82
N ALA A 11 -11.21 22.46 19.01
CA ALA A 11 -11.54 21.13 18.52
C ALA A 11 -10.44 20.70 17.56
N CYS A 12 -9.48 19.90 18.05
CA CYS A 12 -8.54 19.21 17.17
C CYS A 12 -9.31 18.24 16.27
N GLY A 13 -9.46 18.64 15.01
CA GLY A 13 -9.19 17.78 13.86
C GLY A 13 -10.06 16.55 13.68
N GLY A 14 -11.16 16.75 12.95
CA GLY A 14 -11.53 15.88 11.82
C GLY A 14 -11.81 14.42 12.12
N GLY A 15 -13.08 14.07 12.27
CA GLY A 15 -13.54 12.71 12.00
C GLY A 15 -13.13 12.31 10.59
N TRP A 16 -12.41 11.19 10.47
CA TRP A 16 -11.96 10.63 9.20
C TRP A 16 -13.16 10.05 8.44
N ASN A 17 -13.92 10.92 7.77
CA ASN A 17 -14.96 10.56 6.81
C ASN A 17 -14.49 10.80 5.36
N GLY A 18 -13.19 10.68 5.09
CA GLY A 18 -12.63 10.63 3.74
C GLY A 18 -12.44 9.19 3.30
N SER A 19 -12.83 8.82 2.08
CA SER A 19 -12.59 7.50 1.50
C SER A 19 -11.10 7.17 1.56
N VAL A 20 -10.67 6.34 2.51
CA VAL A 20 -9.26 5.90 2.63
C VAL A 20 -8.77 5.38 1.27
N GLN A 21 -7.54 5.73 0.87
CA GLN A 21 -6.97 5.36 -0.43
C GLN A 21 -5.60 4.71 -0.24
N CYS A 22 -5.25 3.76 -1.12
CA CYS A 22 -4.02 2.98 -0.99
C CYS A 22 -2.74 3.83 -1.03
N ALA A 23 -2.64 4.80 -1.95
CA ALA A 23 -1.43 5.61 -2.12
C ALA A 23 -1.16 6.57 -0.94
N PRO A 24 -2.15 7.35 -0.44
CA PRO A 24 -1.99 8.11 0.81
C PRO A 24 -1.63 7.22 2.00
N TYR A 25 -2.33 6.08 2.17
CA TYR A 25 -2.05 5.13 3.25
C TYR A 25 -0.60 4.62 3.19
N ALA A 26 -0.16 4.15 2.02
CA ALA A 26 1.19 3.64 1.85
C ALA A 26 2.24 4.71 2.13
N ARG A 27 2.02 5.98 1.75
CA ARG A 27 2.94 7.08 2.04
C ARG A 27 3.02 7.43 3.54
N GLU A 28 1.92 7.30 4.28
CA GLU A 28 1.89 7.53 5.72
C GLU A 28 2.52 6.38 6.52
N HIS A 29 2.42 5.15 5.99
CA HIS A 29 2.89 3.92 6.66
C HIS A 29 4.14 3.30 6.04
N SER A 30 4.83 4.03 5.16
CA SER A 30 6.16 3.68 4.64
C SER A 30 7.02 4.94 4.55
N ALA A 31 8.34 4.79 4.37
CA ALA A 31 9.22 5.94 4.12
C ALA A 31 9.27 6.36 2.63
N ILE A 32 8.23 6.03 1.84
CA ILE A 32 8.13 6.39 0.43
C ILE A 32 7.26 7.63 0.26
N ASN A 33 7.82 8.71 -0.29
CA ASN A 33 7.14 10.00 -0.45
C ASN A 33 6.63 10.24 -1.88
N LEU A 34 6.17 9.18 -2.57
CA LEU A 34 5.63 9.25 -3.92
C LEU A 34 4.14 9.66 -3.93
N ARG A 35 3.67 10.24 -5.03
CA ARG A 35 2.31 10.79 -5.18
C ARG A 35 1.71 10.45 -6.55
N GLY A 36 0.41 10.69 -6.70
CA GLY A 36 -0.34 10.38 -7.92
C GLY A 36 -0.82 8.93 -7.96
N ALA A 37 -1.16 8.47 -9.16
CA ALA A 37 -1.66 7.12 -9.39
C ALA A 37 -0.64 6.06 -8.92
N ALA A 38 -1.11 5.04 -8.21
CA ALA A 38 -0.29 3.98 -7.64
C ALA A 38 0.64 3.31 -8.65
N ALA A 39 0.15 2.96 -9.85
CA ALA A 39 0.97 2.35 -10.90
C ALA A 39 2.14 3.24 -11.36
N SER A 40 1.99 4.57 -11.28
CA SER A 40 3.04 5.50 -11.70
C SER A 40 4.24 5.52 -10.75
N TRP A 41 4.07 5.06 -9.50
CA TRP A 41 5.13 5.03 -8.50
C TRP A 41 6.32 4.20 -8.96
N TRP A 42 6.09 3.12 -9.74
CA TRP A 42 7.18 2.29 -10.25
C TRP A 42 8.19 3.04 -11.11
N ASN A 43 7.71 4.00 -11.93
CA ASN A 43 8.57 4.82 -12.75
C ASN A 43 9.16 5.98 -11.96
N GLN A 44 8.37 6.62 -11.08
CA GLN A 44 8.85 7.71 -10.21
C GLN A 44 9.95 7.26 -9.24
N ALA A 45 9.91 6.00 -8.80
CA ALA A 45 10.91 5.42 -7.91
C ALA A 45 12.31 5.36 -8.54
N ARG A 46 12.41 5.33 -9.88
CA ARG A 46 13.69 5.22 -10.58
C ARG A 46 14.62 6.37 -10.18
N GLY A 47 15.80 6.01 -9.68
CA GLY A 47 16.83 6.98 -9.28
C GLY A 47 16.61 7.63 -7.91
N GLN A 48 15.54 7.27 -7.19
CA GLN A 48 15.23 7.80 -5.85
C GLN A 48 15.01 6.71 -4.80
N TYR A 49 14.47 5.56 -5.22
CA TYR A 49 14.24 4.39 -4.37
C TYR A 49 14.73 3.14 -5.10
N ALA A 50 15.24 2.17 -4.34
CA ALA A 50 15.57 0.86 -4.90
C ALA A 50 14.27 0.14 -5.32
N ARG A 51 14.39 -0.68 -6.37
CA ARG A 51 13.29 -1.48 -6.89
C ARG A 51 13.74 -2.93 -6.95
N SER A 52 12.90 -3.82 -6.45
CA SER A 52 13.22 -5.24 -6.30
C SER A 52 12.09 -6.11 -6.85
N SER A 53 12.44 -7.33 -7.27
CA SER A 53 11.50 -8.41 -7.58
C SER A 53 11.30 -9.38 -6.41
N ALA A 54 12.04 -9.20 -5.31
CA ALA A 54 11.92 -9.98 -4.08
C ALA A 54 11.43 -9.07 -2.94
N PRO A 55 10.51 -9.56 -2.09
CA PRO A 55 9.96 -8.75 -1.00
C PRO A 55 10.90 -8.67 0.20
N HIS A 56 10.95 -7.49 0.81
CA HIS A 56 11.42 -7.27 2.17
C HIS A 56 10.33 -6.65 3.04
N GLN A 57 10.48 -6.77 4.35
CA GLN A 57 9.58 -6.09 5.29
C GLN A 57 9.72 -4.57 5.14
N GLY A 58 8.58 -3.86 5.04
CA GLY A 58 8.54 -2.41 4.84
C GLY A 58 8.45 -1.99 3.37
N ASP A 59 8.73 -2.89 2.43
CA ASP A 59 8.60 -2.61 1.01
C ASP A 59 7.17 -2.25 0.62
N VAL A 60 7.03 -1.51 -0.48
CA VAL A 60 5.73 -1.24 -1.09
C VAL A 60 5.60 -2.05 -2.38
N LEU A 61 4.71 -3.03 -2.38
CA LEU A 61 4.31 -3.77 -3.57
C LEU A 61 3.49 -2.86 -4.49
N VAL A 62 3.88 -2.76 -5.76
CA VAL A 62 3.22 -1.92 -6.77
C VAL A 62 2.50 -2.75 -7.82
N PHE A 63 1.19 -2.60 -7.89
CA PHE A 63 0.34 -3.24 -8.88
C PHE A 63 0.28 -2.41 -10.16
N ARG A 64 0.24 -3.07 -11.32
CA ARG A 64 0.09 -2.38 -12.61
C ARG A 64 -1.33 -1.87 -12.79
N SER A 65 -1.47 -0.87 -13.64
CA SER A 65 -2.79 -0.45 -14.11
C SER A 65 -3.45 -1.56 -14.93
N THR A 66 -4.73 -1.79 -14.70
CA THR A 66 -5.58 -2.71 -15.49
C THR A 66 -6.98 -2.11 -15.64
N ARG A 67 -7.84 -2.73 -16.44
CA ARG A 67 -9.25 -2.32 -16.55
C ARG A 67 -9.99 -2.31 -15.19
N ARG A 68 -9.61 -3.18 -14.26
CA ARG A 68 -10.22 -3.27 -12.91
C ARG A 68 -9.50 -2.43 -11.86
N LEU A 69 -8.25 -2.04 -12.12
CA LEU A 69 -7.42 -1.17 -11.27
C LEU A 69 -6.82 -0.06 -12.14
N PRO A 70 -7.60 0.94 -12.60
CA PRO A 70 -7.10 1.93 -13.57
C PRO A 70 -5.93 2.75 -13.04
N SER A 71 -5.92 3.07 -11.75
CA SER A 71 -4.81 3.77 -11.09
C SER A 71 -3.68 2.84 -10.63
N GLY A 72 -3.79 1.53 -10.84
CA GLY A 72 -3.01 0.52 -10.13
C GLY A 72 -3.41 0.42 -8.66
N HIS A 73 -2.52 -0.16 -7.85
CA HIS A 73 -2.66 -0.28 -6.40
C HIS A 73 -1.28 -0.35 -5.74
N VAL A 74 -1.20 -0.01 -4.47
CA VAL A 74 0.01 -0.21 -3.65
C VAL A 74 -0.34 -0.85 -2.32
N SER A 75 0.57 -1.64 -1.77
CA SER A 75 0.40 -2.28 -0.46
C SER A 75 1.73 -2.36 0.27
N VAL A 76 1.74 -2.06 1.57
CA VAL A 76 2.95 -2.06 2.41
C VAL A 76 3.17 -3.47 2.97
N VAL A 77 4.33 -4.05 2.70
CA VAL A 77 4.71 -5.38 3.21
C VAL A 77 4.94 -5.29 4.71
N ARG A 78 4.13 -6.00 5.49
CA ARG A 78 4.29 -6.11 6.94
C ARG A 78 5.14 -7.29 7.36
N LYS A 79 5.08 -8.38 6.61
CA LYS A 79 5.85 -9.59 6.88
C LYS A 79 6.02 -10.41 5.61
N VAL A 80 7.20 -10.99 5.44
CA VAL A 80 7.46 -12.02 4.44
C VAL A 80 7.32 -13.37 5.12
N GLU A 81 6.33 -14.16 4.73
CA GLU A 81 6.10 -15.50 5.32
C GLU A 81 6.96 -16.55 4.62
N ASN A 82 7.09 -16.46 3.30
CA ASN A 82 7.97 -17.30 2.50
C ASN A 82 8.22 -16.65 1.13
N SER A 83 8.90 -17.36 0.22
CA SER A 83 9.26 -16.87 -1.11
C SER A 83 8.07 -16.49 -2.00
N ARG A 84 6.85 -16.94 -1.67
CA ARG A 84 5.62 -16.70 -2.43
C ARG A 84 4.50 -16.05 -1.64
N LEU A 85 4.67 -15.77 -0.35
CA LEU A 85 3.61 -15.26 0.50
C LEU A 85 4.11 -14.11 1.36
N VAL A 86 3.44 -12.97 1.25
CA VAL A 86 3.62 -11.81 2.12
C VAL A 86 2.31 -11.44 2.78
N LEU A 87 2.39 -10.86 3.97
CA LEU A 87 1.29 -10.17 4.62
C LEU A 87 1.46 -8.67 4.39
N VAL A 88 0.43 -8.02 3.86
CA VAL A 88 0.46 -6.60 3.55
C VAL A 88 -0.60 -5.82 4.32
N ASP A 89 -0.33 -4.54 4.51
CA ASP A 89 -1.34 -3.57 4.90
C ASP A 89 -1.66 -2.67 3.71
N HIS A 90 -2.95 -2.43 3.49
CA HIS A 90 -3.39 -1.49 2.46
C HIS A 90 -4.76 -0.87 2.78
N ALA A 91 -5.07 0.20 2.07
CA ALA A 91 -6.39 0.83 2.10
C ALA A 91 -7.10 0.65 0.77
N ASN A 92 -8.43 0.61 0.82
CA ASN A 92 -9.33 0.61 -0.34
C ASN A 92 -9.16 -0.55 -1.33
N TRP A 93 -8.52 -1.65 -0.93
CA TRP A 93 -8.64 -2.90 -1.68
C TRP A 93 -10.07 -3.43 -1.56
N GLU A 94 -10.58 -3.44 -0.33
CA GLU A 94 -11.99 -3.44 -0.03
C GLU A 94 -12.46 -1.98 0.09
N PRO A 95 -13.51 -1.57 -0.64
CA PRO A 95 -13.96 -0.18 -0.66
C PRO A 95 -14.16 0.39 0.75
N GLY A 96 -13.47 1.50 1.03
CA GLY A 96 -13.57 2.22 2.30
C GLY A 96 -12.93 1.55 3.52
N ARG A 97 -12.14 0.48 3.34
CA ARG A 97 -11.49 -0.24 4.44
C ARG A 97 -9.98 -0.16 4.39
N VAL A 98 -9.36 -0.09 5.57
CA VAL A 98 -7.96 -0.47 5.77
C VAL A 98 -7.95 -1.94 6.18
N THR A 99 -7.19 -2.75 5.45
CA THR A 99 -7.00 -4.17 5.77
C THR A 99 -5.57 -4.36 6.23
N HIS A 100 -5.42 -4.95 7.42
CA HIS A 100 -4.13 -5.27 8.00
C HIS A 100 -3.80 -6.74 7.83
N LYS A 101 -2.52 -7.03 7.61
CA LYS A 101 -1.98 -8.40 7.45
C LYS A 101 -2.74 -9.22 6.41
N ALA A 102 -3.19 -8.59 5.32
CA ALA A 102 -3.83 -9.26 4.19
C ALA A 102 -2.83 -10.15 3.46
N PRO A 103 -3.10 -11.46 3.29
CA PRO A 103 -2.28 -12.33 2.46
C PRO A 103 -2.20 -11.87 1.00
N VAL A 104 -0.99 -11.85 0.45
CA VAL A 104 -0.72 -11.71 -0.99
C VAL A 104 0.21 -12.83 -1.42
N GLU A 105 -0.23 -13.60 -2.40
CA GLU A 105 0.49 -14.76 -2.93
C GLU A 105 1.05 -14.48 -4.33
N ASP A 106 2.32 -14.79 -4.55
CA ASP A 106 2.94 -14.81 -5.87
C ASP A 106 2.57 -16.09 -6.63
N VAL A 107 1.84 -15.90 -7.73
CA VAL A 107 1.43 -16.95 -8.66
C VAL A 107 2.14 -16.83 -10.01
N SER A 108 3.23 -16.05 -10.08
CA SER A 108 4.09 -15.96 -11.25
C SER A 108 4.83 -17.29 -11.49
N PRO A 109 4.98 -17.72 -12.75
CA PRO A 109 5.76 -18.92 -13.08
C PRO A 109 7.23 -18.81 -12.65
N ALA A 110 7.79 -17.60 -12.69
CA ALA A 110 9.21 -17.35 -12.41
C ALA A 110 9.54 -17.06 -10.95
N ASN A 111 8.54 -17.02 -10.05
CA ASN A 111 8.72 -16.58 -8.65
C ASN A 111 9.28 -15.16 -8.53
N ASP A 112 8.84 -14.27 -9.42
CA ASP A 112 9.34 -12.90 -9.57
C ASP A 112 8.30 -11.85 -9.19
N TRP A 113 7.22 -12.26 -8.53
CA TRP A 113 6.14 -11.39 -8.05
C TRP A 113 5.43 -10.59 -9.14
N THR A 114 5.61 -10.93 -10.42
CA THR A 114 4.95 -10.22 -11.54
C THR A 114 3.45 -10.49 -11.62
N ARG A 115 2.95 -11.53 -10.92
CA ARG A 115 1.54 -11.94 -10.90
C ARG A 115 1.15 -12.35 -9.49
N VAL A 116 0.18 -11.68 -8.90
CA VAL A 116 -0.23 -11.93 -7.52
C VAL A 116 -1.72 -12.20 -7.39
N ARG A 117 -2.09 -12.97 -6.38
CA ARG A 117 -3.45 -13.04 -5.83
C ARG A 117 -3.46 -12.38 -4.46
N VAL A 118 -4.56 -11.72 -4.15
CA VAL A 118 -4.71 -10.95 -2.92
C VAL A 118 -5.90 -11.51 -2.16
N TRP A 119 -5.79 -11.53 -0.84
CA TRP A 119 -6.90 -11.82 0.05
C TRP A 119 -8.16 -11.01 -0.28
N TRP A 120 -9.31 -11.65 -0.14
CA TRP A 120 -10.61 -11.06 -0.41
C TRP A 120 -11.60 -11.51 0.67
N SER A 121 -11.96 -10.60 1.59
CA SER A 121 -12.79 -10.95 2.75
C SER A 121 -14.11 -11.65 2.40
N PRO A 122 -14.85 -11.32 1.32
CA PRO A 122 -16.12 -11.97 1.00
C PRO A 122 -16.03 -13.47 0.68
N VAL A 123 -14.84 -13.97 0.36
CA VAL A 123 -14.62 -15.41 0.11
C VAL A 123 -13.75 -16.06 1.19
N HIS A 124 -13.39 -15.31 2.24
CA HIS A 124 -12.51 -15.76 3.33
C HIS A 124 -11.24 -16.47 2.83
N GLY A 125 -10.65 -15.93 1.75
CA GLY A 125 -9.53 -16.57 1.06
C GLY A 125 -8.86 -15.67 0.04
N LEU A 126 -7.90 -16.23 -0.70
CA LEU A 126 -7.31 -15.57 -1.85
C LEU A 126 -8.35 -15.41 -2.97
N GLY A 127 -8.44 -14.20 -3.50
CA GLY A 127 -9.28 -13.90 -4.66
C GLY A 127 -8.83 -14.68 -5.90
N LYS A 128 -9.79 -15.03 -6.77
CA LYS A 128 -9.50 -15.75 -8.03
C LYS A 128 -8.75 -14.89 -9.05
N THR A 129 -8.91 -13.57 -8.98
CA THR A 129 -8.29 -12.63 -9.91
C THR A 129 -6.78 -12.60 -9.72
N VAL A 130 -6.05 -12.81 -10.81
CA VAL A 130 -4.60 -12.60 -10.85
C VAL A 130 -4.34 -11.16 -11.27
N TYR A 131 -3.62 -10.42 -10.44
CA TYR A 131 -3.26 -9.05 -10.70
C TYR A 131 -1.80 -8.96 -11.14
N PRO A 132 -1.50 -8.24 -12.23
CA PRO A 132 -0.13 -7.97 -12.61
C PRO A 132 0.49 -6.96 -11.64
N ALA A 133 1.73 -7.20 -11.23
CA ALA A 133 2.53 -6.29 -10.44
C ALA A 133 3.85 -5.94 -11.14
N TYR A 134 4.47 -4.85 -10.70
CA TYR A 134 5.81 -4.49 -11.14
C TYR A 134 6.88 -5.11 -10.24
N GLY A 135 6.59 -5.22 -8.94
CA GLY A 135 7.54 -5.62 -7.90
C GLY A 135 7.43 -4.68 -6.71
N PHE A 136 8.53 -4.52 -6.01
CA PHE A 136 8.64 -3.82 -4.73
C PHE A 136 9.45 -2.54 -4.87
N ILE A 137 9.01 -1.48 -4.20
CA ILE A 137 9.83 -0.29 -3.96
C ILE A 137 10.30 -0.36 -2.51
N GLU A 138 11.61 -0.24 -2.31
CA GLU A 138 12.22 -0.30 -1.00
C GLU A 138 12.27 1.11 -0.38
N PRO A 139 11.80 1.30 0.87
CA PRO A 139 11.94 2.56 1.56
C PRO A 139 13.41 2.87 1.87
N ILE A 140 13.79 4.15 1.86
CA ILE A 140 15.09 4.56 2.38
C ILE A 140 15.04 4.41 3.91
N VAL A 141 15.62 3.33 4.43
CA VAL A 141 15.80 3.16 5.88
C VAL A 141 17.07 3.91 6.25
N MET A 142 16.92 5.02 6.99
CA MET A 142 18.08 5.70 7.56
C MET A 142 18.69 4.78 8.64
N GLY A 143 19.77 4.08 8.29
CA GLY A 143 20.51 3.21 9.23
C GLY A 143 21.18 1.96 8.64
N SER A 144 20.93 1.60 7.39
CA SER A 144 21.64 0.50 6.71
C SER A 144 22.76 1.06 5.84
N SER A 145 23.95 1.25 6.45
CA SER A 145 25.25 1.38 5.76
C SER A 145 25.95 0.03 5.74
#